data_AF-A0A6H1K6D7-F1
#
_entry.id   AF-A0A6H1K6D7-F1
#
_cell.length_a   1.000
_cell.length_b   1.000
_cell.length_c   1.000
_cell.angle_alpha   90.00
_cell.angle_beta   90.00
_cell.angle_gamma   90.00
#
_symmetry.space_group_name_H-M   'P 1'
#
loop_
_entity.id
_entity.type
_entity.pdbx_description
1 polymer ?
#
loop_
_entity_poly.entity_id
_entity_poly.type
_entity_poly.pdbx_seq_one_letter_code
_entity_poly.pdbx_strand_id
1 'polypeptide(L)'
;MPWATPLYVGGIQLGAYATARLPGRRRTELLRAHSTNVANLRAGRWRTLVTSAAFVEHPLPLPYGAALLAALGTAEARWGTGRAAGVFLAGHIGASLLVYGGLRAREHGRPAHGPAGDAPPDATTQALDVGASYGFNATVGALAATVPHRGIRAAATGGLLALATAPVLRRGRTFTDAGHLAALALGVAMGAGMRRATGGGGAGSKQA
;
A
#
# COMPACT_ATOMS: atom_id res chain seq x y z
N MET A 1 2.37 22.41 -10.13
CA MET A 1 2.58 21.34 -11.12
C MET A 1 3.12 20.11 -10.42
N PRO A 2 2.55 18.91 -10.64
CA PRO A 2 3.06 17.69 -10.02
C PRO A 2 4.41 17.30 -10.65
N TRP A 3 5.43 17.08 -9.83
CA TRP A 3 6.78 16.74 -10.28
C TRP A 3 7.34 15.54 -9.54
N ALA A 4 6.93 15.32 -8.29
CA ALA A 4 7.40 14.19 -7.51
C ALA A 4 6.84 12.87 -8.05
N THR A 5 5.59 12.87 -8.48
CA THR A 5 4.94 11.69 -9.05
C THR A 5 5.66 11.12 -10.29
N PRO A 6 5.92 11.89 -11.37
CA PRO A 6 6.62 11.36 -12.53
C PRO A 6 8.04 10.90 -12.21
N LEU A 7 8.75 11.59 -11.30
CA LEU A 7 10.08 11.15 -10.83
C LEU A 7 10.01 9.81 -10.10
N TYR A 8 9.03 9.63 -9.22
CA TYR A 8 8.83 8.40 -8.47
C TYR A 8 8.46 7.23 -9.39
N VAL A 9 7.45 7.40 -10.25
CA VAL A 9 7.00 6.35 -11.18
C VAL A 9 8.11 6.01 -12.18
N GLY A 10 8.78 7.02 -12.74
CA GLY A 10 9.92 6.82 -13.63
C GLY A 10 11.09 6.11 -12.96
N GLY A 11 11.46 6.54 -11.74
CA GLY A 11 12.53 5.92 -10.96
C GLY A 11 12.26 4.45 -10.65
N ILE A 12 11.02 4.12 -10.24
CA ILE A 12 10.61 2.73 -10.02
C ILE A 12 10.70 1.91 -11.32
N GLN A 13 10.20 2.47 -12.42
CA GLN A 13 10.21 1.77 -13.71
C GLN A 13 11.65 1.50 -14.18
N LEU A 14 12.53 2.48 -14.07
CA LEU A 14 13.96 2.36 -14.41
C LEU A 14 14.64 1.33 -13.50
N GLY A 15 14.38 1.37 -12.19
CA GLY A 15 14.89 0.39 -11.23
C GLY A 15 14.41 -1.03 -11.54
N ALA A 16 13.14 -1.19 -11.92
CA ALA A 16 12.59 -2.49 -12.32
C ALA A 16 13.26 -3.03 -13.60
N TYR A 17 13.52 -2.17 -14.59
CA TYR A 17 14.28 -2.58 -15.79
C TYR A 17 15.74 -2.93 -15.48
N ALA A 18 16.41 -2.15 -14.63
CA ALA A 18 17.79 -2.42 -14.23
C ALA A 18 17.91 -3.75 -13.48
N THR A 19 17.01 -4.01 -12.52
CA THR A 19 17.00 -5.26 -11.75
C THR A 19 16.59 -6.47 -12.58
N ALA A 20 15.77 -6.29 -13.62
CA ALA A 20 15.44 -7.35 -14.58
C ALA A 20 16.65 -7.83 -15.40
N ARG A 21 17.73 -7.04 -15.48
CA ARG A 21 18.99 -7.46 -16.12
C ARG A 21 19.89 -8.31 -15.21
N LEU A 22 19.58 -8.41 -13.92
CA LEU A 22 20.36 -9.22 -12.98
C LEU A 22 20.05 -10.73 -13.14
N PRO A 23 21.02 -11.61 -12.85
CA PRO A 23 20.75 -13.04 -12.72
C PRO A 23 19.63 -13.29 -11.69
N GLY A 24 18.76 -14.27 -11.96
CA GLY A 24 17.54 -14.50 -11.17
C GLY A 24 17.78 -14.61 -9.66
N ARG A 25 18.86 -15.30 -9.23
CA ARG A 25 19.22 -15.39 -7.79
C ARG A 25 19.53 -14.03 -7.16
N ARG A 26 20.37 -13.22 -7.82
CA ARG A 26 20.74 -11.88 -7.33
C ARG A 26 19.55 -10.93 -7.28
N ARG A 27 18.64 -11.02 -8.25
CA ARG A 27 17.38 -10.26 -8.25
C ARG A 27 16.50 -10.65 -7.07
N THR A 28 16.30 -11.94 -6.84
CA THR A 28 15.49 -12.42 -5.72
C THR A 28 16.09 -12.03 -4.37
N GLU A 29 17.41 -12.12 -4.21
CA GLU A 29 18.11 -11.68 -3.00
C GLU A 29 17.95 -10.18 -2.75
N LEU A 30 18.12 -9.35 -3.79
CA LEU A 30 17.90 -7.91 -3.73
C LEU A 30 16.47 -7.57 -3.30
N LEU A 31 15.47 -8.14 -3.99
CA LEU A 31 14.06 -7.90 -3.67
C LEU A 31 13.71 -8.38 -2.26
N ARG A 32 14.25 -9.54 -1.85
CA ARG A 32 14.06 -10.07 -0.50
C ARG A 32 14.67 -9.15 0.56
N ALA A 33 15.82 -8.54 0.31
CA ALA A 33 16.45 -7.62 1.24
C ALA A 33 15.63 -6.34 1.50
N HIS A 34 14.81 -5.93 0.51
CA HIS A 34 13.98 -4.73 0.58
C HIS A 34 12.48 -4.99 0.83
N SER A 35 12.07 -6.26 0.95
CA SER A 35 10.68 -6.70 1.15
C SER A 35 10.13 -6.36 2.55
N THR A 36 8.82 -6.09 2.65
CA THR A 36 8.09 -5.99 3.94
C THR A 36 7.67 -7.34 4.50
N ASN A 37 8.36 -8.42 4.14
CA ASN A 37 8.08 -9.75 4.65
C ASN A 37 8.30 -9.88 6.17
N VAL A 38 7.65 -10.89 6.76
CA VAL A 38 7.65 -11.13 8.20
C VAL A 38 9.06 -11.40 8.73
N ALA A 39 9.91 -12.08 7.96
CA ALA A 39 11.30 -12.34 8.34
C ALA A 39 12.11 -11.04 8.51
N ASN A 40 11.99 -10.08 7.59
CA ASN A 40 12.66 -8.78 7.67
C ASN A 40 12.17 -7.97 8.88
N LEU A 41 10.85 -7.90 9.07
CA LEU A 41 10.28 -7.10 10.15
C LEU A 41 10.56 -7.72 11.53
N ARG A 42 10.53 -9.06 11.68
CA ARG A 42 10.95 -9.75 12.92
C ARG A 42 12.43 -9.52 13.23
N ALA A 43 13.28 -9.43 12.20
CA ALA A 43 14.70 -9.13 12.35
C ALA A 43 15.00 -7.63 12.57
N GLY A 44 13.97 -6.80 12.82
CA GLY A 44 14.13 -5.38 13.12
C GLY A 44 14.46 -4.51 11.90
N ARG A 45 14.35 -5.02 10.68
CA ARG A 45 14.63 -4.27 9.44
C ARG A 45 13.47 -3.33 9.05
N TRP A 46 13.00 -2.50 9.96
CA TRP A 46 11.85 -1.60 9.76
C TRP A 46 11.98 -0.64 8.58
N ARG A 47 13.21 -0.30 8.18
CA ARG A 47 13.49 0.47 6.96
C ARG A 47 12.87 -0.13 5.69
N THR A 48 12.62 -1.44 5.67
CA THR A 48 11.98 -2.09 4.53
C THR A 48 10.55 -1.62 4.31
N LEU A 49 9.86 -1.10 5.35
CA LEU A 49 8.55 -0.48 5.22
C LEU A 49 8.53 0.69 4.24
N VAL A 50 9.64 1.42 4.12
CA VAL A 50 9.77 2.53 3.18
C VAL A 50 10.44 2.08 1.89
N THR A 51 11.54 1.31 1.99
CA THR A 51 12.29 0.92 0.79
C THR A 51 11.51 -0.02 -0.12
N SER A 52 10.58 -0.83 0.42
CA SER A 52 9.77 -1.74 -0.40
C SER A 52 8.90 -1.02 -1.42
N ALA A 53 8.51 0.23 -1.15
CA ALA A 53 7.74 1.04 -2.09
C ALA A 53 8.56 1.41 -3.35
N ALA A 54 9.89 1.45 -3.24
CA ALA A 54 10.80 1.82 -4.33
C ALA A 54 11.19 0.64 -5.24
N PHE A 55 10.86 -0.60 -4.86
CA PHE A 55 11.16 -1.79 -5.65
C PHE A 55 9.87 -2.44 -6.14
N VAL A 56 9.89 -2.96 -7.36
CA VAL A 56 8.81 -3.80 -7.88
C VAL A 56 9.41 -5.11 -8.34
N GLU A 57 8.63 -6.18 -8.20
CA GLU A 57 9.08 -7.49 -8.62
C GLU A 57 9.34 -7.51 -10.12
N HIS A 58 8.44 -6.96 -10.95
CA HIS A 58 8.57 -6.87 -12.40
C HIS A 58 8.36 -5.42 -12.90
N PRO A 59 8.90 -5.06 -14.09
CA PRO A 59 8.54 -3.83 -14.77
C PRO A 59 7.03 -3.65 -14.80
N LEU A 60 6.55 -2.45 -14.46
CA LEU A 60 5.11 -2.21 -14.36
C LEU A 60 4.49 -2.36 -15.75
N PRO A 61 3.38 -3.10 -15.90
CA PRO A 61 2.65 -3.09 -17.15
C PRO A 61 2.13 -1.67 -17.40
N LEU A 62 2.16 -1.22 -18.66
CA LEU A 62 1.73 0.12 -19.08
C LEU A 62 0.41 0.60 -18.44
N PRO A 63 -0.69 -0.19 -18.41
CA PRO A 63 -1.94 0.26 -17.79
C PRO A 63 -1.79 0.54 -16.29
N TYR A 64 -0.98 -0.25 -15.58
CA TYR A 64 -0.74 -0.04 -14.15
C TYR A 64 0.15 1.19 -13.91
N GLY A 65 1.22 1.36 -14.70
CA GLY A 65 2.08 2.53 -14.61
C GLY A 65 1.31 3.84 -14.87
N ALA A 66 0.43 3.84 -15.87
CA ALA A 66 -0.45 4.97 -16.17
C ALA A 66 -1.45 5.25 -15.04
N ALA A 67 -2.07 4.21 -14.47
CA ALA A 67 -2.99 4.35 -13.34
C ALA A 67 -2.28 4.90 -12.09
N LEU A 68 -1.08 4.40 -11.79
CA LEU A 68 -0.24 4.88 -10.68
C LEU A 68 0.11 6.36 -10.86
N LEU A 69 0.58 6.73 -12.06
CA LEU A 69 0.90 8.12 -12.41
C LEU A 69 -0.33 9.03 -12.27
N ALA A 70 -1.48 8.60 -12.79
CA ALA A 70 -2.72 9.36 -12.74
C ALA A 70 -3.20 9.56 -11.29
N ALA A 71 -3.22 8.51 -10.47
CA ALA A 71 -3.67 8.61 -9.08
C ALA A 71 -2.75 9.50 -8.24
N LEU A 72 -1.44 9.23 -8.24
CA LEU A 72 -0.49 10.02 -7.44
C LEU A 72 -0.40 11.46 -7.97
N GLY A 73 -0.44 11.66 -9.28
CA GLY A 73 -0.36 12.98 -9.90
C GLY A 73 -1.59 13.82 -9.58
N THR A 74 -2.78 13.20 -9.60
CA THR A 74 -4.03 13.85 -9.17
C THR A 74 -3.99 14.20 -7.70
N ALA A 75 -3.50 13.30 -6.84
CA ALA A 75 -3.35 13.56 -5.41
C ALA A 75 -2.36 14.70 -5.13
N GLU A 76 -1.19 14.69 -5.78
CA GLU A 76 -0.17 15.73 -5.68
C GLU A 76 -0.70 17.09 -6.16
N ALA A 77 -1.40 17.12 -7.30
CA ALA A 77 -2.01 18.34 -7.82
C ALA A 77 -3.09 18.90 -6.89
N ARG A 78 -3.87 18.02 -6.23
CA ARG A 78 -5.01 18.42 -5.41
C ARG A 78 -4.65 18.78 -3.97
N TRP A 79 -3.68 18.10 -3.39
CA TRP A 79 -3.34 18.23 -1.95
C TRP A 79 -1.94 18.77 -1.69
N GLY A 80 -1.12 18.90 -2.73
CA GLY A 80 0.31 19.19 -2.63
C GLY A 80 1.14 17.93 -2.34
N THR A 81 2.43 18.00 -2.67
CA THR A 81 3.37 16.87 -2.59
C THR A 81 3.44 16.27 -1.18
N GLY A 82 3.53 17.08 -0.14
CA GLY A 82 3.67 16.58 1.25
C GLY A 82 2.46 15.77 1.73
N ARG A 83 1.24 16.24 1.46
CA ARG A 83 0.02 15.50 1.84
C ARG A 83 -0.18 14.25 1.00
N ALA A 84 0.07 14.33 -0.32
CA ALA A 84 -0.02 13.17 -1.19
C ALA A 84 0.98 12.08 -0.78
N ALA A 85 2.24 12.45 -0.51
CA ALA A 85 3.26 11.54 0.01
C ALA A 85 2.88 10.98 1.38
N GLY A 86 2.32 11.81 2.28
CA GLY A 86 1.86 11.36 3.59
C GLY A 86 0.75 10.30 3.51
N VAL A 87 -0.27 10.49 2.66
CA VAL A 87 -1.33 9.50 2.43
C VAL A 87 -0.76 8.21 1.85
N PHE A 88 0.10 8.32 0.85
CA PHE A 88 0.74 7.18 0.22
C PHE A 88 1.56 6.37 1.23
N LEU A 89 2.46 7.01 1.98
CA LEU A 89 3.35 6.36 2.93
C LEU A 89 2.59 5.81 4.13
N ALA A 90 1.66 6.56 4.71
CA ALA A 90 0.86 6.09 5.85
C ALA A 90 0.01 4.88 5.47
N GLY A 91 -0.59 4.89 4.28
CA GLY A 91 -1.35 3.75 3.77
C GLY A 91 -0.48 2.54 3.48
N HIS A 92 0.69 2.74 2.86
CA HIS A 92 1.66 1.69 2.58
C HIS A 92 2.18 1.02 3.85
N ILE A 93 2.73 1.81 4.77
CA ILE A 93 3.29 1.34 6.04
C ILE A 93 2.19 0.71 6.90
N GLY A 94 1.04 1.37 7.03
CA GLY A 94 -0.08 0.89 7.83
C GLY A 94 -0.59 -0.47 7.35
N ALA A 95 -0.77 -0.65 6.03
CA ALA A 95 -1.17 -1.91 5.47
C ALA A 95 -0.13 -3.01 5.68
N SER A 96 1.17 -2.72 5.44
CA SER A 96 2.25 -3.68 5.70
C SER A 96 2.28 -4.13 7.17
N LEU A 97 2.10 -3.21 8.11
CA LEU A 97 2.05 -3.54 9.55
C LEU A 97 0.80 -4.36 9.92
N LEU A 98 -0.36 -4.08 9.33
CA LEU A 98 -1.58 -4.86 9.55
C LEU A 98 -1.44 -6.28 9.01
N VAL A 99 -0.88 -6.45 7.81
CA VAL A 99 -0.59 -7.77 7.22
C VAL A 99 0.40 -8.53 8.09
N TYR A 100 1.48 -7.87 8.52
CA TYR A 100 2.46 -8.44 9.44
C TYR A 100 1.84 -8.89 10.76
N GLY A 101 1.06 -8.03 11.40
CA GLY A 101 0.38 -8.33 12.67
C GLY A 101 -0.61 -9.48 12.53
N GLY A 102 -1.39 -9.50 11.45
CA GLY A 102 -2.33 -10.60 11.15
C GLY A 102 -1.62 -11.94 10.96
N LEU A 103 -0.49 -11.96 10.26
CA LEU A 103 0.35 -13.15 10.12
C LEU A 103 0.89 -13.63 11.48
N ARG A 104 1.44 -12.71 12.28
CA ARG A 104 1.98 -13.02 13.62
C ARG A 104 0.92 -13.55 14.58
N ALA A 105 -0.30 -13.01 14.55
CA ALA A 105 -1.40 -13.48 15.39
C ALA A 105 -1.83 -14.91 15.02
N ARG A 106 -1.80 -15.26 13.73
CA ARG A 106 -2.09 -16.63 13.27
C ARG A 106 -1.02 -17.63 13.68
N GLU A 107 0.25 -17.23 13.66
CA GLU A 107 1.36 -18.06 14.17
C GLU A 107 1.19 -18.40 15.66
N HIS A 108 0.80 -17.42 16.49
CA HIS A 108 0.60 -17.62 17.93
C HIS A 108 -0.65 -18.41 18.30
N GLY A 109 -1.67 -18.41 17.45
CA GLY A 109 -2.92 -19.14 17.67
C GLY A 109 -2.89 -20.63 17.27
N ARG A 110 -1.78 -21.13 16.72
CA ARG A 110 -1.61 -22.57 16.45
C ARG A 110 -1.25 -23.29 17.75
N PRO A 111 -1.95 -24.36 18.15
CA PRO A 111 -1.53 -25.13 19.31
C PRO A 111 -0.11 -25.67 19.08
N ALA A 112 0.78 -25.39 20.03
CA ALA A 112 2.15 -25.90 20.07
C ALA A 112 2.14 -27.40 20.36
N HIS A 113 1.65 -28.23 19.43
CA HIS A 113 1.60 -29.67 19.60
C HIS A 113 2.12 -30.36 18.33
N GLY A 114 3.45 -30.46 18.30
CA GLY A 114 4.23 -31.34 17.44
C GLY A 114 5.67 -31.31 17.95
N PRO A 115 6.29 -32.46 18.29
CA PRO A 115 7.64 -32.47 18.82
C PRO A 115 8.62 -32.04 17.70
N ALA A 116 9.61 -31.22 18.08
CA ALA A 116 10.71 -30.70 17.26
C ALA A 116 10.36 -29.57 16.27
N GLY A 117 10.64 -28.33 16.69
CA GLY A 117 11.83 -27.57 16.24
C GLY A 117 12.01 -27.16 14.78
N ASP A 118 11.40 -27.81 13.79
CA ASP A 118 11.84 -27.72 12.39
C ASP A 118 10.69 -27.57 11.39
N ALA A 119 9.59 -26.91 11.76
CA ALA A 119 8.66 -26.43 10.74
C ALA A 119 9.37 -25.31 9.95
N PRO A 120 9.66 -25.48 8.64
CA PRO A 120 10.21 -24.41 7.84
C PRO A 120 9.31 -23.18 7.99
N PRO A 121 9.84 -21.96 8.09
CA PRO A 121 8.99 -20.77 8.12
C PRO A 121 8.02 -20.86 6.96
N ASP A 122 6.71 -20.78 7.26
CA ASP A 122 5.64 -20.88 6.26
C ASP A 122 6.06 -20.10 5.02
N ALA A 123 5.95 -20.68 3.82
CA ALA A 123 6.42 -20.04 2.57
C ALA A 123 5.88 -18.61 2.39
N THR A 124 4.76 -18.31 3.05
CA THR A 124 4.10 -17.01 3.17
C THR A 124 4.89 -15.98 3.99
N THR A 125 5.59 -16.39 5.05
CA THR A 125 6.42 -15.55 5.92
C THR A 125 7.68 -15.02 5.20
N GLN A 126 8.13 -15.72 4.17
CA GLN A 126 9.26 -15.36 3.30
C GLN A 126 8.83 -14.77 1.94
N ALA A 127 7.53 -14.70 1.66
CA ALA A 127 7.01 -14.19 0.40
C ALA A 127 7.46 -12.75 0.15
N LEU A 128 7.75 -12.41 -1.11
CA LEU A 128 8.12 -11.05 -1.48
C LEU A 128 6.90 -10.14 -1.39
N ASP A 129 7.03 -9.06 -0.64
CA ASP A 129 6.04 -7.99 -0.50
C ASP A 129 6.77 -6.68 -0.79
N VAL A 130 6.91 -6.38 -2.07
CA VAL A 130 7.56 -5.19 -2.62
C VAL A 130 6.63 -4.54 -3.63
N GLY A 131 6.62 -3.22 -3.67
CA GLY A 131 5.85 -2.46 -4.65
C GLY A 131 5.04 -1.33 -4.04
N ALA A 132 4.69 -0.38 -4.90
CA ALA A 132 3.89 0.78 -4.56
C ALA A 132 2.39 0.46 -4.34
N SER A 133 1.99 -0.81 -4.38
CA SER A 133 0.58 -1.19 -4.54
C SER A 133 -0.29 -0.84 -3.32
N TYR A 134 0.24 -0.90 -2.11
CA TYR A 134 -0.50 -0.48 -0.90
C TYR A 134 -0.65 1.05 -0.88
N GLY A 135 0.44 1.79 -1.07
CA GLY A 135 0.36 3.25 -1.16
C GLY A 135 -0.54 3.75 -2.30
N PHE A 136 -0.56 3.05 -3.44
CA PHE A 136 -1.48 3.32 -4.55
C PHE A 136 -2.94 3.14 -4.13
N ASN A 137 -3.30 1.98 -3.56
CA ASN A 137 -4.66 1.72 -3.11
C ASN A 137 -5.11 2.73 -2.04
N ALA A 138 -4.23 3.10 -1.11
CA ALA A 138 -4.52 4.15 -0.14
C ALA A 138 -4.77 5.51 -0.80
N THR A 139 -3.97 5.87 -1.80
CA THR A 139 -4.15 7.13 -2.54
C THR A 139 -5.48 7.14 -3.31
N VAL A 140 -5.83 6.04 -3.97
CA VAL A 140 -7.11 5.89 -4.69
C VAL A 140 -8.28 5.97 -3.73
N GLY A 141 -8.22 5.29 -2.58
CA GLY A 141 -9.25 5.37 -1.54
C GLY A 141 -9.43 6.79 -1.00
N ALA A 142 -8.34 7.51 -0.75
CA ALA A 142 -8.38 8.91 -0.32
C ALA A 142 -8.95 9.84 -1.39
N LEU A 143 -8.61 9.63 -2.67
CA LEU A 143 -9.17 10.39 -3.80
C LEU A 143 -10.67 10.16 -3.93
N ALA A 144 -11.11 8.90 -3.91
CA ALA A 144 -12.53 8.55 -3.94
C ALA A 144 -13.30 9.20 -2.80
N ALA A 145 -12.75 9.12 -1.58
CA ALA A 145 -13.32 9.78 -0.42
C ALA A 145 -13.34 11.31 -0.60
N THR A 146 -12.38 11.95 -1.22
CA THR A 146 -12.38 13.43 -1.34
C THR A 146 -13.22 13.97 -2.49
N VAL A 147 -13.89 13.14 -3.29
CA VAL A 147 -14.76 13.62 -4.39
C VAL A 147 -15.82 14.60 -3.85
N PRO A 148 -16.00 15.80 -4.44
CA PRO A 148 -16.90 16.82 -3.92
C PRO A 148 -18.37 16.37 -3.89
N HIS A 149 -18.84 15.80 -4.99
CA HIS A 149 -20.22 15.37 -5.16
C HIS A 149 -20.53 14.17 -4.27
N ARG A 150 -21.56 14.28 -3.42
CA ARG A 150 -21.87 13.26 -2.39
C ARG A 150 -22.21 11.90 -2.98
N GLY A 151 -23.06 11.85 -4.02
CA GLY A 151 -23.46 10.61 -4.69
C GLY A 151 -22.27 9.87 -5.33
N ILE A 152 -21.55 10.55 -6.22
CA ILE A 152 -20.32 10.02 -6.86
C ILE A 152 -19.30 9.54 -5.83
N ARG A 153 -19.06 10.31 -4.75
CA ARG A 153 -18.16 9.88 -3.67
C ARG A 153 -18.61 8.57 -3.02
N ALA A 154 -19.89 8.45 -2.66
CA ALA A 154 -20.41 7.25 -2.03
C ALA A 154 -20.31 6.05 -2.97
N ALA A 155 -20.69 6.23 -4.25
CA ALA A 155 -20.58 5.21 -5.28
C ALA A 155 -19.12 4.77 -5.51
N ALA A 156 -18.19 5.73 -5.67
CA ALA A 156 -16.78 5.44 -5.89
C ALA A 156 -16.15 4.72 -4.68
N THR A 157 -16.43 5.21 -3.46
CA THR A 157 -15.89 4.61 -2.23
C THR A 157 -16.45 3.21 -2.02
N GLY A 158 -17.77 3.03 -2.14
CA GLY A 158 -18.43 1.74 -1.98
C GLY A 158 -18.01 0.74 -3.07
N GLY A 159 -17.96 1.18 -4.33
CA GLY A 159 -17.53 0.35 -5.45
C GLY A 159 -16.08 -0.11 -5.32
N LEU A 160 -15.16 0.77 -4.95
CA LEU A 160 -13.75 0.40 -4.73
C LEU A 160 -13.60 -0.59 -3.57
N LEU A 161 -14.29 -0.37 -2.45
CA LEU A 161 -14.25 -1.30 -1.32
C LEU A 161 -14.85 -2.66 -1.68
N ALA A 162 -15.96 -2.69 -2.43
CA ALA A 162 -16.55 -3.94 -2.92
C ALA A 162 -15.59 -4.70 -3.84
N LEU A 163 -14.95 -4.00 -4.80
CA LEU A 163 -13.96 -4.57 -5.70
C LEU A 163 -12.74 -5.11 -4.94
N ALA A 164 -12.24 -4.39 -3.93
CA ALA A 164 -11.13 -4.85 -3.11
C ALA A 164 -11.50 -5.99 -2.15
N THR A 165 -12.78 -6.10 -1.77
CA THR A 165 -13.27 -7.19 -0.91
C THR A 165 -13.44 -8.50 -1.70
N ALA A 166 -13.81 -8.42 -2.99
CA ALA A 166 -14.03 -9.58 -3.84
C ALA A 166 -12.86 -10.61 -3.82
N PRO A 167 -11.58 -10.25 -4.01
CA PRO A 167 -10.48 -11.22 -3.94
C PRO A 167 -10.28 -11.80 -2.54
N VAL A 168 -10.52 -11.02 -1.48
CA VAL A 168 -10.43 -11.47 -0.09
C VAL A 168 -11.45 -12.57 0.24
N LEU A 169 -12.61 -12.57 -0.43
CA LEU A 169 -13.67 -13.56 -0.24
C LEU A 169 -13.48 -14.84 -1.09
N ARG A 170 -12.56 -14.83 -2.06
CA ARG A 170 -12.32 -16.00 -2.92
C ARG A 170 -11.55 -17.10 -2.19
N ARG A 171 -11.82 -18.35 -2.58
CA ARG A 171 -10.95 -19.48 -2.21
C ARG A 171 -9.58 -19.26 -2.85
N GLY A 172 -8.51 -19.36 -2.04
CA GLY A 172 -7.14 -19.04 -2.48
C GLY A 172 -6.68 -17.61 -2.24
N ARG A 173 -7.43 -16.80 -1.46
CA ARG A 173 -7.02 -15.46 -1.02
C ARG A 173 -5.59 -15.43 -0.48
N THR A 174 -4.87 -14.37 -0.82
CA THR A 174 -3.52 -14.09 -0.33
C THR A 174 -3.56 -13.03 0.78
N PHE A 175 -2.46 -12.91 1.53
CA PHE A 175 -2.32 -11.83 2.50
C PHE A 175 -2.18 -10.45 1.83
N THR A 176 -1.69 -10.43 0.60
CA THR A 176 -1.62 -9.23 -0.25
C THR A 176 -3.01 -8.69 -0.58
N ASP A 177 -4.00 -9.57 -0.83
CA ASP A 177 -5.40 -9.13 -1.05
C ASP A 177 -5.96 -8.42 0.19
N ALA A 178 -5.67 -8.93 1.38
CA ALA A 178 -6.04 -8.27 2.64
C ALA A 178 -5.28 -6.95 2.84
N GLY A 179 -4.01 -6.90 2.43
CA GLY A 179 -3.20 -5.68 2.41
C GLY A 179 -3.76 -4.60 1.49
N HIS A 180 -4.21 -4.95 0.28
CA HIS A 180 -4.86 -4.02 -0.65
C HIS A 180 -6.16 -3.45 -0.06
N LEU A 181 -7.01 -4.31 0.50
CA LEU A 181 -8.24 -3.87 1.16
C LEU A 181 -7.96 -2.95 2.35
N ALA A 182 -6.99 -3.32 3.21
CA ALA A 182 -6.59 -2.50 4.36
C ALA A 182 -6.04 -1.15 3.93
N ALA A 183 -5.15 -1.12 2.94
CA ALA A 183 -4.58 0.11 2.40
C ALA A 183 -5.67 1.03 1.84
N LEU A 184 -6.60 0.47 1.05
CA LEU A 184 -7.73 1.20 0.50
C LEU A 184 -8.61 1.80 1.61
N ALA A 185 -8.95 1.01 2.63
CA ALA A 185 -9.76 1.46 3.77
C ALA A 185 -9.08 2.57 4.58
N LEU A 186 -7.76 2.45 4.85
CA LEU A 186 -6.96 3.50 5.47
C LEU A 186 -6.98 4.79 4.62
N GLY A 187 -6.83 4.65 3.30
CA GLY A 187 -6.99 5.73 2.33
C GLY A 187 -8.31 6.46 2.46
N VAL A 188 -9.42 5.71 2.44
CA VAL A 188 -10.78 6.26 2.58
C VAL A 188 -10.93 7.02 3.91
N ALA A 189 -10.42 6.47 5.01
CA ALA A 189 -10.46 7.10 6.32
C ALA A 189 -9.69 8.42 6.35
N MET A 190 -8.45 8.44 5.81
CA MET A 190 -7.64 9.65 5.69
C MET A 190 -8.33 10.71 4.81
N GLY A 191 -8.87 10.31 3.66
CA GLY A 191 -9.62 11.19 2.78
C GLY A 191 -10.87 11.77 3.43
N ALA A 192 -11.58 10.99 4.24
CA ALA A 192 -12.71 11.47 5.04
C ALA A 192 -12.28 12.48 6.12
N GLY A 193 -11.15 12.24 6.79
CA GLY A 193 -10.56 13.19 7.74
C GLY A 193 -10.20 14.52 7.08
N MET A 194 -9.55 14.49 5.92
CA MET A 194 -9.20 15.70 5.17
C MET A 194 -10.43 16.55 4.82
N ARG A 195 -11.53 15.92 4.37
CA ARG A 195 -12.78 16.66 4.10
C ARG A 195 -13.39 17.31 5.34
N ARG A 196 -13.33 16.61 6.49
CA ARG A 196 -13.87 17.14 7.76
C ARG A 196 -13.08 18.37 8.21
N ALA A 197 -11.76 18.32 8.12
CA ALA A 197 -10.89 19.45 8.45
C ALA A 197 -11.19 20.69 7.59
N THR A 198 -11.48 20.51 6.30
CA THR A 198 -11.84 21.63 5.42
C THR A 198 -13.26 22.17 5.64
N GLY A 199 -14.19 21.34 6.13
CA GLY A 199 -15.57 21.75 6.40
C GLY A 199 -15.81 22.38 7.77
N GLY A 200 -14.94 22.08 8.75
CA GLY A 200 -15.06 22.60 10.12
C GLY A 200 -14.44 23.99 10.36
N GLY A 201 -13.57 24.46 9.47
CA GLY A 201 -12.84 25.73 9.63
C GLY A 201 -13.67 27.00 9.39
N GLY A 202 -14.92 26.90 8.92
CA GLY A 202 -15.77 28.05 8.59
C GLY A 202 -16.76 28.48 9.68
N ALA A 203 -16.82 27.79 10.82
CA ALA A 203 -17.82 28.05 11.86
C ALA A 203 -17.34 28.94 13.03
N GLY A 204 -16.10 29.45 12.99
CA GLY A 204 -15.46 30.12 14.13
C GLY A 204 -15.35 31.65 14.08
N SER A 205 -15.90 32.34 13.07
CA SER A 205 -15.66 33.79 12.90
C SER A 205 -16.96 34.59 12.70
N LYS A 206 -17.90 34.49 13.63
CA LYS A 206 -19.11 35.34 13.67
C LYS A 206 -19.51 35.84 15.07
N GLN A 207 -18.56 36.05 15.97
CA GLN A 207 -18.81 36.85 17.19
C GLN A 207 -17.61 37.75 17.47
N ALA A 208 -17.69 38.97 16.96
CA ALA A 208 -17.03 40.18 17.47
C ALA A 208 -17.89 41.36 17.03
#